data_AF-X0TGT5-F1
#
_entry.id   AF-X0TGT5-F1
#
_cell.length_a   1.000
_cell.length_b   1.000
_cell.length_c   1.000
_cell.angle_alpha   90.00
_cell.angle_beta   90.00
_cell.angle_gamma   90.00
#
_symmetry.space_group_name_H-M   'P 1'
#
loop_
_entity.id
_entity.type
_entity.pdbx_description
1 polymer ?
#
loop_
_entity_poly.entity_id
_entity_poly.type
_entity_poly.pdbx_seq_one_letter_code
_entity_poly.pdbx_strand_id
1 'polypeptide(L)'
;GNKIISKCVIDPEERQNANVWENYVSIGSLQSVSLNLPRYAYMSTNEENYFRILDKNMELSARILLKKWKLIEKRLRSGHLPLCSGEINGKPIFNLKNQNLSIGFTGLNEAVKSLIGYELHEDDTGYNFGKKILEYMVAKCNSMTESNGISFSLWEQPAESSSGRFAKLDLKHFPKKAIPQSSGNSAYYTNSSHFRYDADISLSERIRKQGDFHPIVEGGVITHIWLGEQNPDINGLWELTKNICLNTNTAYFAYTT
;
A
#
# COMPACT_ATOMS: atom_id res chain seq x y z
N GLY A 1 -1.14 -3.21 13.68
CA GLY A 1 -2.23 -2.89 12.75
C GLY A 1 -3.21 -1.91 13.37
N ASN A 2 -4.11 -2.40 14.24
CA ASN A 2 -5.13 -1.64 14.97
C ASN A 2 -4.76 -0.27 15.56
N LYS A 3 -3.49 0.14 15.70
CA LYS A 3 -3.10 1.42 16.32
C LYS A 3 -3.20 2.67 15.44
N ILE A 4 -3.14 2.57 14.10
CA ILE A 4 -3.33 3.76 13.24
C ILE A 4 -4.82 4.00 13.03
N ILE A 5 -5.57 2.94 12.73
CA ILE A 5 -7.03 3.01 12.69
C ILE A 5 -7.59 3.35 14.08
N SER A 6 -7.14 2.76 15.19
CA SER A 6 -7.61 3.17 16.53
C SER A 6 -7.19 4.58 16.96
N LYS A 7 -6.26 5.23 16.26
CA LYS A 7 -5.90 6.64 16.48
C LYS A 7 -6.67 7.60 15.58
N CYS A 8 -7.22 7.10 14.47
CA CYS A 8 -8.12 7.82 13.57
C CYS A 8 -9.60 7.58 13.88
N VAL A 9 -9.93 6.46 14.54
CA VAL A 9 -11.23 6.16 15.12
C VAL A 9 -11.31 6.95 16.41
N ILE A 10 -11.74 8.19 16.27
CA ILE A 10 -12.30 8.96 17.36
C ILE A 10 -13.50 8.14 17.89
N ASP A 11 -13.59 7.99 19.22
CA ASP A 11 -14.78 7.41 19.86
C ASP A 11 -16.05 8.08 19.25
N PRO A 12 -17.12 7.34 18.92
CA PRO A 12 -18.33 7.92 18.33
C PRO A 12 -18.87 9.16 19.07
N GLU A 13 -18.75 9.20 20.41
CA GLU A 13 -19.13 10.36 21.22
C GLU A 13 -18.10 11.51 21.15
N GLU A 14 -16.79 11.20 21.11
CA GLU A 14 -15.74 12.19 20.84
C GLU A 14 -15.85 12.76 19.41
N ARG A 15 -16.37 11.97 18.45
CA ARG A 15 -16.52 12.36 17.04
C ARG A 15 -17.64 13.37 16.84
N GLN A 16 -18.71 13.29 17.64
CA GLN A 16 -19.75 14.32 17.70
C GLN A 16 -19.23 15.65 18.26
N ASN A 17 -18.23 15.59 19.13
CA ASN A 17 -17.62 16.77 19.79
C ASN A 17 -16.28 17.19 19.16
N ALA A 18 -15.83 16.50 18.10
CA ALA A 18 -14.56 16.78 17.43
C ALA A 18 -14.70 18.05 16.57
N ASN A 19 -14.39 19.20 17.17
CA ASN A 19 -14.23 20.42 16.41
C ASN A 19 -12.94 20.31 15.58
N VAL A 20 -13.07 20.09 14.26
CA VAL A 20 -11.94 20.02 13.31
C VAL A 20 -11.13 21.33 13.26
N TRP A 21 -11.69 22.43 13.75
CA TRP A 21 -11.01 23.72 13.89
C TRP A 21 -10.17 23.81 15.18
N GLU A 22 -10.45 22.98 16.19
CA GLU A 22 -9.71 22.91 17.46
C GLU A 22 -8.76 21.70 17.54
N ASN A 23 -9.07 20.63 16.81
CA ASN A 23 -8.31 19.38 16.74
C ASN A 23 -7.81 19.13 15.32
N TYR A 24 -6.61 19.64 15.00
CA TYR A 24 -5.97 19.38 13.71
C TYR A 24 -5.29 18.00 13.69
N VAL A 25 -5.42 17.30 12.55
CA VAL A 25 -4.81 15.98 12.35
C VAL A 25 -3.32 16.14 12.06
N SER A 26 -2.47 15.55 12.91
CA SER A 26 -1.01 15.55 12.75
C SER A 26 -0.47 14.19 12.33
N ILE A 27 -1.31 13.33 11.75
CA ILE A 27 -0.94 11.98 11.30
C ILE A 27 -0.45 12.05 9.85
N GLY A 28 0.60 11.31 9.54
CA GLY A 28 1.15 11.25 8.20
C GLY A 28 2.13 10.10 8.01
N SER A 29 2.71 10.00 6.82
CA SER A 29 3.87 9.14 6.56
C SER A 29 5.11 10.00 6.40
N LEU A 30 6.11 9.78 7.24
CA LEU A 30 7.35 10.56 7.21
C LEU A 30 8.17 10.30 5.95
N GLN A 31 8.17 9.04 5.52
CA GLN A 31 8.99 8.55 4.42
C GLN A 31 8.46 7.18 4.02
N SER A 32 8.58 6.87 2.72
CA SER A 32 8.38 5.53 2.20
C SER A 32 9.61 4.95 1.52
N VAL A 33 9.66 3.62 1.47
CA VAL A 33 10.58 2.85 0.62
C VAL A 33 9.79 1.78 -0.12
N SER A 34 9.93 1.75 -1.44
CA SER A 34 9.18 0.84 -2.33
C SER A 34 9.94 -0.46 -2.60
N LEU A 35 9.27 -1.59 -2.43
CA LEU A 35 9.78 -2.92 -2.74
C LEU A 35 9.34 -3.36 -4.15
N ASN A 36 10.27 -3.94 -4.92
CA ASN A 36 10.00 -4.54 -6.23
C ASN A 36 9.76 -6.04 -6.02
N LEU A 37 8.49 -6.44 -5.83
CA LEU A 37 8.14 -7.84 -5.57
C LEU A 37 8.47 -8.77 -6.76
N PRO A 38 8.19 -8.39 -8.03
CA PRO A 38 8.55 -9.22 -9.18
C PRO A 38 10.04 -9.55 -9.24
N ARG A 39 10.91 -8.56 -8.98
CA ARG A 39 12.37 -8.78 -8.93
C ARG A 39 12.74 -9.87 -7.94
N TYR A 40 12.12 -9.89 -6.77
CA TYR A 40 12.41 -10.89 -5.75
C TYR A 40 11.99 -12.29 -6.20
N ALA A 41 10.88 -12.40 -6.93
CA ALA A 41 10.47 -13.66 -7.57
C ALA A 41 11.45 -14.11 -8.67
N TYR A 42 11.96 -13.20 -9.49
CA TYR A 42 12.94 -13.58 -10.53
C TYR A 42 14.29 -14.03 -9.96
N MET A 43 14.64 -13.50 -8.78
CA MET A 43 15.84 -13.86 -8.03
C MET A 43 15.68 -15.16 -7.25
N SER A 44 14.46 -15.57 -6.93
CA SER A 44 14.21 -16.75 -6.12
C SER A 44 14.26 -18.04 -6.94
N THR A 45 14.56 -19.13 -6.25
CA THR A 45 14.52 -20.50 -6.79
C THR A 45 13.26 -21.25 -6.37
N ASN A 46 12.64 -20.83 -5.27
CA ASN A 46 11.42 -21.38 -4.69
C ASN A 46 10.79 -20.35 -3.74
N GLU A 47 9.65 -20.72 -3.17
CA GLU A 47 8.89 -19.89 -2.23
C GLU A 47 9.69 -19.51 -0.97
N GLU A 48 10.36 -20.46 -0.34
CA GLU A 48 11.15 -20.20 0.87
C GLU A 48 12.24 -19.15 0.61
N ASN A 49 12.92 -19.29 -0.53
CA ASN A 49 13.94 -18.34 -0.97
C ASN A 49 13.34 -16.95 -1.25
N TYR A 50 12.14 -16.88 -1.80
CA TYR A 50 11.41 -15.62 -2.02
C TYR A 50 11.13 -14.91 -0.69
N PHE A 51 10.54 -15.59 0.29
CA PHE A 51 10.26 -14.99 1.59
C PHE A 51 11.53 -14.54 2.32
N ARG A 52 12.63 -15.29 2.20
CA ARG A 52 13.93 -14.87 2.74
C ARG A 52 14.49 -13.60 2.06
N ILE A 53 14.34 -13.47 0.75
CA ILE A 53 14.75 -12.25 0.01
C ILE A 53 13.85 -11.08 0.42
N LEU A 54 12.54 -11.31 0.50
CA LEU A 54 11.56 -10.31 0.92
C LEU A 54 11.88 -9.79 2.32
N ASP A 55 12.08 -10.69 3.29
CA ASP A 55 12.42 -10.36 4.67
C ASP A 55 13.67 -9.47 4.77
N LYS A 56 14.76 -9.90 4.11
CA LYS A 56 16.02 -9.16 4.09
C LYS A 56 15.85 -7.74 3.52
N ASN A 57 15.03 -7.59 2.49
CA ASN A 57 14.76 -6.28 1.89
C ASN A 57 13.84 -5.42 2.77
N MET A 58 12.85 -6.01 3.45
CA MET A 58 12.03 -5.30 4.43
C MET A 58 12.88 -4.78 5.60
N GLU A 59 13.81 -5.58 6.11
CA GLU A 59 14.76 -5.14 7.15
C GLU A 59 15.68 -4.02 6.66
N LEU A 60 16.13 -4.09 5.42
CA LEU A 60 16.91 -3.01 4.81
C LEU A 60 16.07 -1.72 4.71
N SER A 61 14.83 -1.80 4.25
CA SER A 61 13.89 -0.68 4.22
C SER A 61 13.69 -0.09 5.61
N ALA A 62 13.48 -0.91 6.64
CA ALA A 62 13.35 -0.43 8.01
C ALA A 62 14.60 0.33 8.48
N ARG A 63 15.81 -0.16 8.19
CA ARG A 63 17.06 0.56 8.52
C ARG A 63 17.15 1.92 7.81
N ILE A 64 16.73 2.00 6.54
CA ILE A 64 16.70 3.26 5.77
C ILE A 64 15.71 4.24 6.41
N LEU A 65 14.49 3.77 6.68
CA LEU A 65 13.41 4.57 7.27
C LEU A 65 13.79 5.10 8.67
N LEU A 66 14.40 4.26 9.52
CA LEU A 66 14.88 4.67 10.84
C LEU A 66 15.99 5.72 10.78
N LYS A 67 16.89 5.63 9.79
CA LYS A 67 17.90 6.67 9.57
C LYS A 67 17.25 8.01 9.22
N LYS A 68 16.22 8.00 8.36
CA LYS A 68 15.45 9.20 8.03
C LYS A 68 14.73 9.75 9.26
N TRP A 69 14.10 8.89 10.06
CA TRP A 69 13.43 9.27 11.30
C TRP A 69 14.37 10.01 12.26
N LYS A 70 15.55 9.41 12.56
CA LYS A 70 16.57 10.02 13.43
C LYS A 70 17.12 11.33 12.87
N LEU A 71 17.27 11.43 11.55
CA LEU A 71 17.69 12.67 10.90
C LEU A 71 16.66 13.78 11.11
N ILE A 72 15.37 13.49 10.93
CA ILE A 72 14.30 14.47 11.12
C ILE A 72 14.19 14.87 12.59
N GLU A 73 14.31 13.92 13.53
CA GLU A 73 14.38 14.22 14.96
C GLU A 73 15.48 15.23 15.28
N LYS A 74 16.71 15.00 14.78
CA LYS A 74 17.83 15.93 14.95
C LYS A 74 17.52 17.30 14.37
N ARG A 75 16.90 17.36 13.19
CA ARG A 75 16.58 18.61 12.51
C ARG A 75 15.51 19.44 13.22
N LEU A 76 14.48 18.79 13.76
CA LEU A 76 13.49 19.43 14.63
C LEU A 76 14.16 20.03 15.87
N ARG A 77 14.97 19.24 16.60
CA ARG A 77 15.68 19.72 17.80
C ARG A 77 16.61 20.90 17.52
N SER A 78 17.24 20.92 16.35
CA SER A 78 18.13 22.00 15.92
C SER A 78 17.42 23.21 15.29
N GLY A 79 16.09 23.24 15.24
CA GLY A 79 15.33 24.36 14.65
C GLY A 79 15.43 24.50 13.13
N HIS A 80 15.95 23.50 12.41
CA HIS A 80 16.17 23.57 10.95
C HIS A 80 14.90 23.26 10.12
N LEU A 81 13.78 22.97 10.79
CA LEU A 81 12.49 22.69 10.15
C LEU A 81 11.44 23.68 10.67
N PRO A 82 11.56 24.98 10.35
CA PRO A 82 10.74 26.04 10.96
C PRO A 82 9.23 25.83 10.75
N LEU A 83 8.83 25.27 9.60
CA LEU A 83 7.43 24.92 9.31
C LEU A 83 6.90 23.71 10.10
N CYS A 84 7.76 22.98 10.79
CA CYS A 84 7.39 21.84 11.64
C CYS A 84 7.57 22.14 13.14
N SER A 85 8.18 23.27 13.50
CA SER A 85 8.51 23.63 14.88
C SER A 85 7.48 24.53 15.56
N GLY A 86 6.41 24.91 14.85
CA GLY A 86 5.34 25.74 15.41
C GLY A 86 4.42 24.99 16.36
N GLU A 87 3.61 25.76 17.10
CA GLU A 87 2.59 25.23 18.02
C GLU A 87 1.25 25.94 17.77
N ILE A 88 0.16 25.20 17.93
CA ILE A 88 -1.21 25.70 17.94
C ILE A 88 -1.83 25.25 19.27
N ASN A 89 -2.30 26.20 20.08
CA ASN A 89 -2.88 25.95 21.41
C ASN A 89 -1.96 25.10 22.33
N GLY A 90 -0.65 25.37 22.30
CA GLY A 90 0.35 24.63 23.09
C GLY A 90 0.61 23.19 22.63
N LYS A 91 0.08 22.78 21.47
CA LYS A 91 0.35 21.49 20.85
C LYS A 91 1.26 21.68 19.61
N PRO A 92 2.28 20.82 19.39
CA PRO A 92 3.12 20.90 18.20
C PRO A 92 2.32 20.62 16.92
N ILE A 93 2.49 21.48 15.91
CA ILE A 93 1.86 21.29 14.59
C ILE A 93 2.33 20.00 13.90
N PHE A 94 3.58 19.60 14.18
CA PHE A 94 4.18 18.37 13.70
C PHE A 94 4.71 17.55 14.86
N ASN A 95 4.07 16.41 15.12
CA ASN A 95 4.56 15.44 16.07
C ASN A 95 5.20 14.27 15.32
N LEU A 96 6.52 14.14 15.44
CA LEU A 96 7.29 13.07 14.80
C LEU A 96 6.82 11.67 15.23
N LYS A 97 6.30 11.51 16.45
CA LYS A 97 5.76 10.23 16.95
C LYS A 97 4.42 9.85 16.31
N ASN A 98 3.72 10.80 15.70
CA ASN A 98 2.48 10.57 14.97
C ASN A 98 2.72 10.24 13.48
N GLN A 99 3.98 10.28 13.03
CA GLN A 99 4.33 9.93 11.65
C GLN A 99 4.67 8.45 11.55
N ASN A 100 4.10 7.82 10.53
CA ASN A 100 4.38 6.44 10.18
C ASN A 100 5.59 6.32 9.23
N LEU A 101 6.31 5.20 9.31
CA LEU A 101 7.33 4.80 8.37
C LEU A 101 6.74 3.76 7.41
N SER A 102 6.52 4.14 6.16
CA SER A 102 5.79 3.29 5.22
C SER A 102 6.72 2.40 4.40
N ILE A 103 6.41 1.10 4.35
CA ILE A 103 7.01 0.20 3.37
C ILE A 103 5.99 0.05 2.25
N GLY A 104 6.34 0.55 1.07
CA GLY A 104 5.53 0.40 -0.13
C GLY A 104 5.93 -0.82 -0.94
N PHE A 105 5.08 -1.25 -1.86
CA PHE A 105 5.38 -2.34 -2.79
C PHE A 105 4.74 -2.12 -4.16
N THR A 106 5.14 -2.91 -5.14
CA THR A 106 4.59 -2.87 -6.50
C THR A 106 4.75 -4.24 -7.15
N GLY A 107 3.79 -4.63 -8.00
CA GLY A 107 3.87 -5.84 -8.82
C GLY A 107 3.57 -7.13 -8.06
N LEU A 108 2.62 -7.12 -7.10
CA LEU A 108 2.22 -8.37 -6.44
C LEU A 108 1.72 -9.39 -7.48
N ASN A 109 0.94 -8.95 -8.47
CA ASN A 109 0.42 -9.82 -9.52
C ASN A 109 1.53 -10.55 -10.28
N GLU A 110 2.55 -9.82 -10.76
CA GLU A 110 3.65 -10.44 -11.51
C GLU A 110 4.57 -11.28 -10.61
N ALA A 111 4.70 -10.94 -9.33
CA ALA A 111 5.43 -11.77 -8.37
C ALA A 111 4.74 -13.14 -8.19
N VAL A 112 3.42 -13.14 -7.95
CA VAL A 112 2.61 -14.38 -7.81
C VAL A 112 2.68 -15.20 -9.09
N LYS A 113 2.45 -14.58 -10.26
CA LYS A 113 2.55 -15.26 -11.56
C LYS A 113 3.91 -15.91 -11.77
N SER A 114 4.99 -15.20 -11.43
CA SER A 114 6.35 -15.73 -11.57
C SER A 114 6.65 -16.88 -10.61
N LEU A 115 6.01 -16.94 -9.44
CA LEU A 115 6.30 -17.95 -8.41
C LEU A 115 5.49 -19.22 -8.60
N ILE A 116 4.21 -19.08 -8.94
CA ILE A 116 3.26 -20.22 -8.94
C ILE A 116 2.49 -20.38 -10.24
N GLY A 117 2.72 -19.53 -11.24
CA GLY A 117 2.12 -19.64 -12.57
C GLY A 117 0.73 -19.03 -12.74
N TYR A 118 0.12 -18.56 -11.64
CA TYR A 118 -1.21 -17.93 -11.64
C TYR A 118 -1.14 -16.45 -11.30
N GLU A 119 -1.96 -15.65 -11.97
CA GLU A 119 -2.22 -14.28 -11.55
C GLU A 119 -3.23 -14.22 -10.40
N LEU A 120 -3.31 -13.06 -9.73
CA LEU A 120 -4.16 -12.87 -8.55
C LEU A 120 -5.66 -13.08 -8.83
N HIS A 121 -6.08 -12.84 -10.07
CA HIS A 121 -7.49 -12.90 -10.48
C HIS A 121 -7.88 -14.24 -11.12
N GLU A 122 -6.92 -15.03 -11.59
CA GLU A 122 -7.18 -16.23 -12.41
C GLU A 122 -7.68 -17.42 -11.58
N ASP A 123 -7.13 -17.63 -10.40
CA ASP A 123 -7.44 -18.78 -9.55
C ASP A 123 -7.31 -18.45 -8.06
N ASP A 124 -8.02 -19.19 -7.21
CA ASP A 124 -7.93 -19.03 -5.76
C ASP A 124 -6.53 -19.36 -5.22
N THR A 125 -5.75 -20.19 -5.90
CA THR A 125 -4.34 -20.44 -5.60
C THR A 125 -3.52 -19.15 -5.74
N GLY A 126 -3.68 -18.44 -6.86
CA GLY A 126 -3.06 -17.14 -7.12
C GLY A 126 -3.45 -16.10 -6.07
N TYR A 127 -4.75 -15.98 -5.84
CA TYR A 127 -5.32 -15.05 -4.88
C TYR A 127 -4.83 -15.29 -3.44
N ASN A 128 -4.92 -16.53 -2.94
CA ASN A 128 -4.50 -16.89 -1.59
C ASN A 128 -2.98 -16.77 -1.40
N PHE A 129 -2.19 -17.02 -2.44
CA PHE A 129 -0.75 -16.82 -2.38
C PHE A 129 -0.37 -15.33 -2.31
N GLY A 130 -1.07 -14.48 -3.08
CA GLY A 130 -0.95 -13.03 -2.94
C GLY A 130 -1.30 -12.55 -1.53
N LYS A 131 -2.41 -13.04 -0.98
CA LYS A 131 -2.84 -12.78 0.40
C LYS A 131 -1.76 -13.16 1.42
N LYS A 132 -1.18 -14.36 1.29
CA LYS A 132 -0.07 -14.84 2.14
C LYS A 132 1.13 -13.90 2.13
N ILE A 133 1.50 -13.37 0.97
CA ILE A 133 2.61 -12.40 0.86
C ILE A 133 2.26 -11.09 1.60
N LEU A 134 1.04 -10.57 1.42
CA LEU A 134 0.59 -9.36 2.11
C LEU A 134 0.58 -9.54 3.64
N GLU A 135 -0.01 -10.63 4.13
CA GLU A 135 -0.06 -10.96 5.56
C GLU A 135 1.34 -11.06 6.17
N TYR A 136 2.29 -11.70 5.46
CA TYR A 136 3.69 -11.76 5.88
C TYR A 136 4.32 -10.38 6.02
N MET A 137 4.14 -9.52 5.02
CA MET A 137 4.69 -8.15 5.03
C MET A 137 4.07 -7.31 6.16
N VAL A 138 2.76 -7.42 6.38
CA VAL A 138 2.07 -6.73 7.48
C VAL A 138 2.59 -7.22 8.84
N ALA A 139 2.74 -8.53 9.02
CA ALA A 139 3.29 -9.11 10.24
C ALA A 139 4.71 -8.59 10.51
N LYS A 140 5.57 -8.49 9.48
CA LYS A 140 6.91 -7.92 9.62
C LYS A 140 6.88 -6.44 10.01
N CYS A 141 6.01 -5.62 9.41
CA CYS A 141 5.81 -4.22 9.83
C CYS A 141 5.35 -4.09 11.29
N ASN A 142 4.44 -4.97 11.74
CA ASN A 142 3.99 -5.01 13.14
C ASN A 142 5.15 -5.35 14.09
N SER A 143 5.93 -6.38 13.78
CA SER A 143 7.12 -6.78 14.56
C SER A 143 8.17 -5.66 14.62
N MET A 144 8.41 -4.96 13.52
CA MET A 144 9.29 -3.78 13.48
C MET A 144 8.76 -2.65 14.36
N THR A 145 7.44 -2.45 14.39
CA THR A 145 6.80 -1.44 15.23
C THR A 145 7.00 -1.75 16.70
N GLU A 146 6.76 -3.00 17.11
CA GLU A 146 6.95 -3.47 18.49
C GLU A 146 8.42 -3.33 18.93
N SER A 147 9.36 -3.73 18.07
CA SER A 147 10.78 -3.75 18.40
C SER A 147 11.41 -2.35 18.50
N ASN A 148 10.90 -1.37 17.73
CA ASN A 148 11.49 -0.03 17.66
C ASN A 148 10.68 1.03 18.41
N GLY A 149 9.44 0.76 18.80
CA GLY A 149 8.53 1.75 19.37
C GLY A 149 8.12 2.87 18.39
N ILE A 150 8.37 2.68 17.09
CA ILE A 150 8.06 3.62 16.01
C ILE A 150 7.10 2.92 15.06
N SER A 151 6.05 3.62 14.61
CA SER A 151 5.03 3.04 13.72
C SER A 151 5.61 2.71 12.34
N PHE A 152 5.49 1.45 11.93
CA PHE A 152 5.67 1.00 10.55
C PHE A 152 4.35 0.48 10.00
N SER A 153 4.08 0.77 8.74
CA SER A 153 2.94 0.18 8.04
C SER A 153 3.31 -0.26 6.63
N LEU A 154 2.59 -1.27 6.14
CA LEU A 154 2.55 -1.56 4.72
C LEU A 154 1.69 -0.50 4.02
N TRP A 155 2.07 -0.10 2.80
CA TRP A 155 1.38 0.93 2.05
C TRP A 155 1.24 0.56 0.57
N GLU A 156 0.03 0.64 0.04
CA GLU A 156 -0.22 0.65 -1.40
C GLU A 156 0.06 2.02 -2.01
N GLN A 157 1.35 2.36 -2.13
CA GLN A 157 1.75 3.62 -2.74
C GLN A 157 1.24 3.74 -4.20
N PRO A 158 0.89 4.95 -4.66
CA PRO A 158 0.72 5.21 -6.09
C PRO A 158 2.04 4.92 -6.82
N ALA A 159 2.08 3.88 -7.65
CA ALA A 159 3.30 3.42 -8.30
C ALA A 159 3.60 4.11 -9.64
N GLU A 160 3.10 5.33 -9.86
CA GLU A 160 3.16 6.04 -11.16
C GLU A 160 4.58 6.07 -11.76
N SER A 161 5.60 6.33 -10.92
CA SER A 161 7.00 6.35 -11.34
C SER A 161 7.75 5.05 -11.05
N SER A 162 7.42 4.36 -9.94
CA SER A 162 8.13 3.15 -9.52
C SER A 162 7.79 1.95 -10.40
N SER A 163 6.53 1.81 -10.82
CA SER A 163 6.06 0.70 -11.66
C SER A 163 6.84 0.60 -12.97
N GLY A 164 6.84 1.67 -13.77
CA GLY A 164 7.56 1.69 -15.05
C GLY A 164 9.08 1.60 -14.86
N ARG A 165 9.63 2.23 -13.81
CA ARG A 165 11.06 2.16 -13.52
C ARG A 165 11.50 0.73 -13.18
N PHE A 166 10.76 0.04 -12.32
CA PHE A 166 11.06 -1.33 -11.93
C PHE A 166 10.98 -2.28 -13.12
N ALA A 167 9.91 -2.20 -13.92
CA ALA A 167 9.75 -3.02 -15.12
C ALA A 167 10.93 -2.85 -16.10
N LYS A 168 11.35 -1.62 -16.38
CA LYS A 168 12.48 -1.34 -17.29
C LYS A 168 13.81 -1.87 -16.77
N LEU A 169 14.07 -1.73 -15.47
CA LEU A 169 15.27 -2.28 -14.85
C LEU A 169 15.24 -3.81 -14.85
N ASP A 170 14.09 -4.41 -14.64
CA ASP A 170 13.92 -5.86 -14.62
C ASP A 170 14.08 -6.45 -16.02
N LEU A 171 13.54 -5.81 -17.07
CA LEU A 171 13.81 -6.20 -18.46
C LEU A 171 15.31 -6.18 -18.79
N LYS A 172 16.06 -5.20 -18.26
CA LYS A 172 17.52 -5.12 -18.47
C LYS A 172 18.28 -6.22 -17.73
N HIS A 173 17.93 -6.49 -16.48
CA HIS A 173 18.70 -7.37 -15.60
C HIS A 173 18.22 -8.83 -15.61
N PHE A 174 16.97 -9.07 -15.96
CA PHE A 174 16.29 -10.36 -15.98
C PHE A 174 15.54 -10.58 -17.31
N PRO A 175 16.17 -10.40 -18.48
CA PRO A 175 15.48 -10.38 -19.77
C PRO A 175 14.71 -11.68 -20.10
N LYS A 176 15.09 -12.82 -19.51
CA LYS A 176 14.44 -14.12 -19.71
C LYS A 176 13.36 -14.46 -18.68
N LYS A 177 13.26 -13.69 -17.59
CA LYS A 177 12.33 -13.95 -16.47
C LYS A 177 11.33 -12.82 -16.24
N ALA A 178 11.70 -11.59 -16.59
CA ALA A 178 10.86 -10.43 -16.38
C ALA A 178 9.57 -10.55 -17.19
N ILE A 179 8.44 -10.44 -16.49
CA ILE A 179 7.08 -10.52 -17.05
C ILE A 179 6.28 -9.25 -16.72
N PRO A 180 6.78 -8.05 -17.09
CA PRO A 180 6.00 -6.82 -16.90
C PRO A 180 4.76 -6.83 -17.80
N GLN A 181 3.82 -5.95 -17.46
CA GLN A 181 2.77 -5.55 -18.38
C GLN A 181 3.38 -4.70 -19.49
N SER A 182 2.88 -4.85 -20.72
CA SER A 182 3.42 -4.19 -21.92
C SER A 182 4.92 -4.49 -22.15
N SER A 183 5.57 -3.76 -23.06
CA SER A 183 6.96 -3.99 -23.43
C SER A 183 7.73 -2.70 -23.69
N GLY A 184 9.06 -2.80 -23.74
CA GLY A 184 9.96 -1.69 -24.06
C GLY A 184 9.78 -0.48 -23.13
N ASN A 185 9.60 0.70 -23.72
CA ASN A 185 9.46 1.95 -22.98
C ASN A 185 8.12 2.10 -22.26
N SER A 186 7.13 1.31 -22.63
CA SER A 186 5.80 1.29 -22.01
C SER A 186 5.66 0.20 -20.97
N ALA A 187 6.71 -0.59 -20.70
CA ALA A 187 6.67 -1.67 -19.72
C ALA A 187 6.41 -1.14 -18.30
N TYR A 188 5.51 -1.80 -17.58
CA TYR A 188 5.11 -1.44 -16.22
C TYR A 188 4.74 -2.68 -15.39
N TYR A 189 4.71 -2.57 -14.07
CA TYR A 189 4.15 -3.58 -13.17
C TYR A 189 2.79 -3.17 -12.63
N THR A 190 1.93 -4.15 -12.35
CA THR A 190 0.61 -3.87 -11.78
C THR A 190 0.77 -3.18 -10.42
N ASN A 191 -0.04 -2.14 -10.17
CA ASN A 191 0.08 -1.31 -8.97
C ASN A 191 -0.19 -2.13 -7.70
N SER A 192 0.70 -2.06 -6.71
CA SER A 192 0.51 -2.66 -5.38
C SER A 192 -0.06 -4.09 -5.43
N SER A 193 -1.24 -4.31 -4.84
CA SER A 193 -1.97 -5.59 -4.84
C SER A 193 -3.09 -5.67 -5.90
N HIS A 194 -3.19 -4.68 -6.78
CA HIS A 194 -4.27 -4.60 -7.76
C HIS A 194 -4.18 -5.76 -8.75
N PHE A 195 -5.31 -6.06 -9.38
CA PHE A 195 -5.35 -6.90 -10.57
C PHE A 195 -5.01 -6.06 -11.80
N ARG A 196 -4.57 -6.72 -12.88
CA ARG A 196 -4.35 -6.05 -14.16
C ARG A 196 -5.60 -5.28 -14.59
N TYR A 197 -5.39 -4.19 -15.31
CA TYR A 197 -6.48 -3.39 -15.86
C TYR A 197 -7.37 -4.24 -16.78
N ASP A 198 -6.75 -5.02 -17.66
CA ASP A 198 -7.37 -5.88 -18.67
C ASP A 198 -7.67 -7.31 -18.18
N ALA A 199 -7.62 -7.56 -16.86
CA ALA A 199 -7.93 -8.87 -16.30
C ALA A 199 -9.38 -9.29 -16.62
N ASP A 200 -9.55 -10.54 -17.06
CA ASP A 200 -10.84 -11.15 -17.39
C ASP A 200 -11.58 -11.56 -16.12
N ILE A 201 -12.20 -10.56 -15.47
CA ILE A 201 -12.92 -10.70 -14.22
C ILE A 201 -14.09 -9.70 -14.21
N SER A 202 -15.24 -10.12 -13.69
CA SER A 202 -16.39 -9.22 -13.56
C SER A 202 -16.09 -8.06 -12.62
N LEU A 203 -16.72 -6.91 -12.86
CA LEU A 203 -16.52 -5.73 -12.02
C LEU A 203 -16.87 -5.99 -10.55
N SER A 204 -17.97 -6.71 -10.30
CA SER A 204 -18.40 -7.07 -8.94
C SER A 204 -17.38 -7.95 -8.23
N GLU A 205 -16.82 -8.94 -8.93
CA GLU A 205 -15.83 -9.84 -8.35
C GLU A 205 -14.48 -9.15 -8.15
N ARG A 206 -14.09 -8.24 -9.06
CA ARG A 206 -12.92 -7.37 -8.88
C ARG A 206 -13.03 -6.53 -7.61
N ILE A 207 -14.17 -5.85 -7.43
CA ILE A 207 -14.43 -5.03 -6.24
C ILE A 207 -14.35 -5.91 -4.99
N ARG A 208 -15.01 -7.07 -5.00
CA ARG A 208 -15.03 -7.98 -3.84
C ARG A 208 -13.62 -8.46 -3.48
N LYS A 209 -12.89 -9.06 -4.44
CA LYS A 209 -11.58 -9.66 -4.19
C LYS A 209 -10.49 -8.62 -3.90
N GLN A 210 -10.51 -7.43 -4.53
CA GLN A 210 -9.56 -6.37 -4.16
C GLN A 210 -9.93 -5.75 -2.82
N GLY A 211 -11.22 -5.53 -2.57
CA GLY A 211 -11.73 -5.05 -1.28
C GLY A 211 -11.29 -5.93 -0.11
N ASP A 212 -11.20 -7.24 -0.29
CA ASP A 212 -10.71 -8.19 0.72
C ASP A 212 -9.22 -8.00 1.09
N PHE A 213 -8.43 -7.30 0.27
CA PHE A 213 -7.05 -6.91 0.63
C PHE A 213 -7.00 -5.65 1.50
N HIS A 214 -8.05 -4.81 1.50
CA HIS A 214 -8.07 -3.54 2.23
C HIS A 214 -7.94 -3.72 3.76
N PRO A 215 -8.59 -4.70 4.41
CA PRO A 215 -8.39 -4.95 5.84
C PRO A 215 -7.00 -5.47 6.19
N ILE A 216 -6.27 -6.04 5.22
CA ILE A 216 -4.92 -6.56 5.43
C ILE A 216 -3.93 -5.39 5.38
N VAL A 217 -4.04 -4.56 4.34
CA VAL A 217 -3.14 -3.42 4.11
C VAL A 217 -3.78 -2.15 4.65
N GLU A 218 -3.55 -1.87 5.94
CA GLU A 218 -4.18 -0.72 6.61
C GLU A 218 -3.67 0.66 6.13
N GLY A 219 -2.69 0.71 5.22
CA GLY A 219 -2.11 1.94 4.69
C GLY A 219 -2.41 2.16 3.21
N GLY A 220 -3.16 3.22 2.90
CA GLY A 220 -3.25 3.83 1.56
C GLY A 220 -3.76 2.91 0.44
N VAL A 221 -4.72 2.04 0.73
CA VAL A 221 -5.42 1.18 -0.25
C VAL A 221 -6.42 1.96 -1.08
N ILE A 222 -6.62 1.55 -2.34
CA ILE A 222 -7.68 2.09 -3.22
C ILE A 222 -8.11 1.05 -4.24
N THR A 223 -9.42 0.91 -4.45
CA THR A 223 -9.97 0.16 -5.58
C THR A 223 -10.45 1.13 -6.68
N HIS A 224 -9.91 0.98 -7.89
CA HIS A 224 -10.41 1.70 -9.07
C HIS A 224 -11.55 0.93 -9.73
N ILE A 225 -12.71 1.57 -9.83
CA ILE A 225 -13.91 1.02 -10.45
C ILE A 225 -14.03 1.61 -11.85
N TRP A 226 -13.56 0.84 -12.83
CA TRP A 226 -13.56 1.24 -14.23
C TRP A 226 -14.96 1.08 -14.82
N LEU A 227 -15.58 2.22 -15.16
CA LEU A 227 -16.91 2.25 -15.79
C LEU A 227 -16.82 2.07 -17.32
N GLY A 228 -15.64 2.27 -17.91
CA GLY A 228 -15.45 2.25 -19.36
C GLY A 228 -16.26 3.36 -20.03
N GLU A 229 -16.81 3.08 -21.22
CA GLU A 229 -17.68 4.03 -21.95
C GLU A 229 -19.10 4.10 -21.37
N GLN A 230 -19.39 3.41 -20.26
CA GLN A 230 -20.70 3.44 -19.65
C GLN A 230 -20.93 4.80 -18.98
N ASN A 231 -22.08 5.39 -19.22
CA ASN A 231 -22.54 6.58 -18.51
C ASN A 231 -23.74 6.20 -17.62
N PRO A 232 -23.50 5.47 -16.50
CA PRO A 232 -24.57 5.02 -15.63
C PRO A 232 -25.32 6.21 -15.06
N ASP A 233 -26.65 6.07 -14.94
CA ASP A 233 -27.45 7.09 -14.29
C ASP A 233 -27.10 7.20 -12.79
N ILE A 234 -27.53 8.31 -12.18
CA ILE A 234 -27.24 8.63 -10.78
C ILE A 234 -27.76 7.56 -9.80
N ASN A 235 -28.89 6.91 -10.11
CA ASN A 235 -29.48 5.89 -9.26
C ASN A 235 -28.67 4.59 -9.34
N GLY A 236 -28.21 4.22 -10.53
CA GLY A 236 -27.32 3.09 -10.75
C GLY A 236 -26.00 3.25 -10.00
N LEU A 237 -25.38 4.44 -10.08
CA LEU A 237 -24.16 4.76 -9.31
C LEU A 237 -24.42 4.75 -7.81
N TRP A 238 -25.56 5.28 -7.35
CA TRP A 238 -25.93 5.27 -5.94
C TRP A 238 -26.08 3.86 -5.39
N GLU A 239 -26.83 2.99 -6.07
CA GLU A 239 -27.02 1.60 -5.64
C GLU A 239 -25.72 0.81 -5.70
N LEU A 240 -24.88 1.01 -6.72
CA LEU A 240 -23.55 0.41 -6.76
C LEU A 240 -22.69 0.86 -5.57
N THR A 241 -22.64 2.16 -5.29
CA THR A 241 -21.92 2.74 -4.15
C THR A 241 -22.39 2.12 -2.83
N LYS A 242 -23.70 2.04 -2.63
CA LYS A 242 -24.32 1.44 -1.44
C LYS A 242 -23.94 -0.03 -1.32
N ASN A 243 -23.99 -0.80 -2.41
CA ASN A 243 -23.61 -2.21 -2.41
C ASN A 243 -22.14 -2.41 -2.08
N ILE A 244 -21.24 -1.56 -2.59
CA ILE A 244 -19.80 -1.61 -2.25
C ILE A 244 -19.61 -1.38 -0.76
N CYS A 245 -20.21 -0.32 -0.21
CA CYS A 245 -20.05 0.06 1.19
C CYS A 245 -20.67 -0.95 2.17
N LEU A 246 -21.79 -1.58 1.82
CA LEU A 246 -22.52 -2.47 2.74
C LEU A 246 -22.12 -3.94 2.62
N ASN A 247 -21.67 -4.37 1.44
CA ASN A 247 -21.49 -5.80 1.14
C ASN A 247 -20.05 -6.20 0.81
N THR A 248 -19.09 -5.26 0.89
CA THR A 248 -17.67 -5.55 0.61
C THR A 248 -16.75 -4.93 1.66
N ASN A 249 -15.51 -5.40 1.70
CA ASN A 249 -14.46 -4.84 2.57
C ASN A 249 -13.77 -3.59 1.99
N THR A 250 -14.30 -3.05 0.88
CA THR A 250 -13.67 -1.93 0.15
C THR A 250 -13.74 -0.63 0.94
N ALA A 251 -12.65 -0.30 1.63
CA ALA A 251 -12.57 0.91 2.45
C ALA A 251 -12.44 2.23 1.67
N TYR A 252 -11.87 2.22 0.47
CA TYR A 252 -11.65 3.42 -0.35
C TYR A 252 -11.68 3.06 -1.84
N PHE A 253 -12.48 3.79 -2.62
CA PHE A 253 -12.63 3.52 -4.03
C PHE A 253 -12.93 4.79 -4.82
N ALA A 254 -12.67 4.74 -6.12
CA ALA A 254 -13.01 5.80 -7.05
C ALA A 254 -13.59 5.23 -8.35
N TYR A 255 -14.65 5.86 -8.85
CA TYR A 255 -15.13 5.62 -10.20
C TYR A 255 -14.14 6.24 -11.19
N THR A 256 -13.69 5.44 -12.16
CA THR A 256 -12.76 5.86 -13.20
C THR A 256 -13.44 5.71 -14.55
N THR A 257 -13.55 6.81 -15.28
CA THR A 257 -14.14 6.93 -16.63
C THR A 257 -13.05 7.11 -17.67
#